data_AF-A0AAW9L101-F1
#
_entry.id   AF-A0AAW9L101-F1
#
_cell.length_a   1.000
_cell.length_b   1.000
_cell.length_c   1.000
_cell.angle_alpha   90.00
_cell.angle_beta   90.00
_cell.angle_gamma   90.00
#
_symmetry.space_group_name_H-M   'P 1'
#
loop_
_entity.id
_entity.type
_entity.pdbx_description
1 polymer ?
#
loop_
_entity_poly.entity_id
_entity_poly.type
_entity_poly.pdbx_seq_one_letter_code
_entity_poly.pdbx_strand_id
1 'polypeptide(L)'
;MEILQNDDGTEFVNVYYAGPIRSAGGTAQALSVLVADYARALLGMDQYKPRQEEIDRYAEEIELYDKETGLQYTPKDKESKFIAENMPIMLDGEATGDEEVSGFRDLERVDTNSARGGMCLVLAEGIALKAPKIQRYTRNLDEVDWPWLQDLIDGTIGKDDGDDAADEGEGDDGDGEVAEEGAADDEADDTEPDGPPRVEPATKFLRDLIAGRPVFSHQSETGGFRLRYGRARNHGFATAGVHPATMHLVDDFLATGTQIKTERPGKAAGVVPVDTIDGPTVRLANGDVRRIDDPAEALEVRNGVERIIDIGEYLVNYGEFVENNHPLAPASYTYEWWIQDLEAAGADVQAMRDAVEVDLEDPSAEQALRWATEYDAPLHPKYTYLWHDASVDDFCALADAVAEAEVVHGDGAMAQSPEAAAVGDLVLPGPSRSARRWSPCLSNTPRPRRR
;
A
#
# COMPACT_ATOMS: atom_id res chain seq x y z
N MET A 1 27.03 -24.57 -15.69
CA MET A 1 27.85 -23.44 -16.16
C MET A 1 28.93 -24.02 -17.05
N GLU A 2 29.09 -23.46 -18.23
CA GLU A 2 30.05 -23.89 -19.24
C GLU A 2 30.79 -22.69 -19.82
N ILE A 3 31.90 -22.96 -20.51
CA ILE A 3 32.69 -21.94 -21.20
C ILE A 3 32.51 -22.16 -22.69
N LEU A 4 32.06 -21.13 -23.39
CA LEU A 4 31.84 -21.13 -24.83
C LEU A 4 32.71 -20.05 -25.49
N GLN A 5 32.73 -20.02 -26.83
CA GLN A 5 33.51 -19.07 -27.61
C GLN A 5 32.62 -18.12 -28.43
N ASN A 6 32.91 -16.84 -28.34
CA ASN A 6 32.40 -15.80 -29.23
C ASN A 6 32.95 -15.98 -30.65
N ASP A 7 32.36 -15.29 -31.62
CA ASP A 7 32.75 -15.40 -33.03
C ASP A 7 34.16 -14.83 -33.33
N ASP A 8 34.68 -14.00 -32.43
CA ASP A 8 36.06 -13.49 -32.46
C ASP A 8 37.07 -14.41 -31.76
N GLY A 9 36.62 -15.56 -31.23
CA GLY A 9 37.42 -16.56 -30.53
C GLY A 9 37.64 -16.27 -29.05
N THR A 10 37.06 -15.21 -28.49
CA THR A 10 37.12 -14.91 -27.06
C THR A 10 36.22 -15.87 -26.26
N GLU A 11 36.64 -16.25 -25.05
CA GLU A 11 35.88 -17.15 -24.18
C GLU A 11 34.91 -16.37 -23.30
N PHE A 12 33.67 -16.86 -23.17
CA PHE A 12 32.63 -16.29 -22.31
C PHE A 12 31.93 -17.38 -21.48
N VAL A 13 31.14 -16.95 -20.51
CA VAL A 13 30.41 -17.82 -19.58
C VAL A 13 28.98 -18.09 -20.04
N ASN A 14 28.59 -19.36 -20.07
CA ASN A 14 27.20 -19.81 -20.22
C ASN A 14 26.66 -20.39 -18.88
N VAL A 15 25.49 -19.95 -18.43
CA VAL A 15 24.84 -20.44 -17.21
C VAL A 15 23.51 -21.12 -17.54
N TYR A 16 23.42 -22.42 -17.24
CA TYR A 16 22.20 -23.21 -17.38
C TYR A 16 21.32 -23.07 -16.13
N TYR A 17 20.13 -22.52 -16.32
CA TYR A 17 19.08 -22.41 -15.30
C TYR A 17 18.00 -23.48 -15.50
N ALA A 18 17.55 -24.06 -14.39
CA ALA A 18 16.43 -25.00 -14.36
C ALA A 18 15.18 -24.34 -13.79
N GLY A 19 13.99 -24.79 -14.22
CA GLY A 19 12.69 -24.26 -13.78
C GLY A 19 12.49 -24.08 -12.26
N PRO A 20 13.03 -24.95 -11.37
CA PRO A 20 12.94 -24.76 -9.92
C PRO A 20 13.53 -23.44 -9.40
N ILE A 21 14.33 -22.72 -10.20
CA ILE A 21 14.83 -21.38 -9.88
C ILE A 21 13.72 -20.37 -9.55
N ARG A 22 12.47 -20.59 -10.01
CA ARG A 22 11.32 -19.76 -9.65
C ARG A 22 11.13 -19.64 -8.13
N SER A 23 11.39 -20.73 -7.41
CA SER A 23 11.22 -20.81 -5.95
C SER A 23 12.21 -19.94 -5.17
N ALA A 24 13.34 -19.56 -5.79
CA ALA A 24 14.33 -18.68 -5.16
C ALA A 24 13.91 -17.19 -5.19
N GLY A 25 12.96 -16.84 -6.07
CA GLY A 25 12.49 -15.48 -6.30
C GLY A 25 13.41 -14.63 -7.17
N GLY A 26 12.85 -13.56 -7.76
CA GLY A 26 13.52 -12.71 -8.75
C GLY A 26 14.85 -12.11 -8.29
N THR A 27 14.97 -11.71 -7.02
CA THR A 27 16.23 -11.13 -6.52
C THR A 27 17.36 -12.16 -6.52
N ALA A 28 17.11 -13.40 -6.13
CA ALA A 28 18.13 -14.45 -6.15
C ALA A 28 18.50 -14.86 -7.58
N GLN A 29 17.51 -14.89 -8.48
CA GLN A 29 17.73 -15.10 -9.92
C GLN A 29 18.69 -14.06 -10.49
N ALA A 30 18.42 -12.77 -10.32
CA ALA A 30 19.29 -11.74 -10.86
C ALA A 30 20.66 -11.65 -10.16
N LEU A 31 20.74 -11.92 -8.85
CA LEU A 31 22.03 -12.01 -8.16
C LEU A 31 22.89 -13.18 -8.68
N SER A 32 22.28 -14.27 -9.14
CA SER A 32 23.04 -15.37 -9.74
C SER A 32 23.73 -14.97 -11.04
N VAL A 33 23.09 -14.11 -11.85
CA VAL A 33 23.69 -13.49 -13.04
C VAL A 33 24.84 -12.58 -12.64
N LEU A 34 24.65 -11.72 -11.64
CA LEU A 34 25.68 -10.82 -11.14
C LEU A 34 26.91 -11.56 -10.62
N VAL A 35 26.71 -12.66 -9.88
CA VAL A 35 27.80 -13.50 -9.36
C VAL A 35 28.58 -14.16 -10.50
N ALA A 36 27.89 -14.66 -11.53
CA ALA A 36 28.54 -15.24 -12.70
C ALA A 36 29.31 -14.18 -13.51
N ASP A 37 28.77 -12.96 -13.61
CA ASP A 37 29.44 -11.85 -14.27
C ASP A 37 30.72 -11.43 -13.52
N TYR A 38 30.62 -11.30 -12.21
CA TYR A 38 31.76 -11.01 -11.34
C TYR A 38 32.84 -12.09 -11.42
N ALA A 39 32.44 -13.36 -11.42
CA ALA A 39 33.37 -14.48 -11.55
C ALA A 39 34.10 -14.48 -12.90
N ARG A 40 33.40 -14.19 -14.01
CA ARG A 40 34.05 -14.11 -15.34
C ARG A 40 35.07 -12.97 -15.40
N ALA A 41 34.77 -11.82 -14.78
CA ALA A 41 35.64 -10.65 -14.76
C ALA A 41 36.93 -10.95 -13.99
N LEU A 42 36.82 -11.59 -12.81
CA LEU A 42 37.98 -12.03 -12.03
C LEU A 42 38.87 -13.05 -12.75
N LEU A 43 38.28 -13.87 -13.61
CA LEU A 43 39.00 -14.87 -14.41
C LEU A 43 39.54 -14.31 -15.74
N GLY A 44 39.28 -13.03 -16.04
CA GLY A 44 39.73 -12.38 -17.27
C GLY A 44 39.04 -12.91 -18.54
N MET A 45 37.83 -13.45 -18.39
CA MET A 45 37.00 -13.90 -19.51
C MET A 45 36.23 -12.72 -20.11
N ASP A 46 36.00 -12.78 -21.43
CA ASP A 46 35.28 -11.72 -22.14
C ASP A 46 33.76 -11.79 -21.86
N GLN A 47 33.06 -10.72 -22.21
CA GLN A 47 31.61 -10.70 -22.20
C GLN A 47 31.04 -11.60 -23.30
N TYR A 48 29.85 -12.16 -23.03
CA TYR A 48 29.03 -12.77 -24.07
C TYR A 48 28.68 -11.73 -25.14
N LYS A 49 28.90 -12.08 -26.41
CA LYS A 49 28.56 -11.26 -27.58
C LYS A 49 27.44 -11.97 -28.34
N PRO A 50 26.17 -11.66 -28.04
CA PRO A 50 25.04 -12.37 -28.61
C PRO A 50 24.96 -12.18 -30.12
N ARG A 51 24.57 -13.25 -30.83
CA ARG A 51 24.21 -13.18 -32.26
C ARG A 51 22.77 -12.69 -32.38
N GLN A 52 22.43 -12.04 -33.50
CA GLN A 52 21.07 -11.55 -33.74
C GLN A 52 20.00 -12.67 -33.60
N GLU A 53 20.28 -13.86 -34.13
CA GLU A 53 19.41 -15.03 -34.00
C GLU A 53 19.21 -15.49 -32.54
N GLU A 54 20.22 -15.31 -31.68
CA GLU A 54 20.13 -15.63 -30.26
C GLU A 54 19.28 -14.58 -29.54
N ILE A 55 19.45 -13.29 -29.87
CA ILE A 55 18.65 -12.17 -29.31
C ILE A 55 17.16 -12.35 -29.63
N ASP A 56 16.84 -12.60 -30.90
CA ASP A 56 15.45 -12.81 -31.30
C ASP A 56 14.88 -14.12 -30.73
N ARG A 57 15.72 -15.13 -30.52
CA ARG A 57 15.35 -16.36 -29.80
C ARG A 57 14.97 -16.10 -28.34
N TYR A 58 15.70 -15.23 -27.63
CA TYR A 58 15.31 -14.84 -26.27
C TYR A 58 13.91 -14.21 -26.25
N ALA A 59 13.65 -13.25 -27.14
CA ALA A 59 12.35 -12.58 -27.20
C ALA A 59 11.20 -13.55 -27.52
N GLU A 60 11.37 -14.45 -28.50
CA GLU A 60 10.37 -15.48 -28.85
C GLU A 60 10.10 -16.44 -27.66
N GLU A 61 11.14 -16.88 -26.96
CA GLU A 61 10.99 -17.76 -25.79
C GLU A 61 10.26 -17.09 -24.62
N ILE A 62 10.43 -15.78 -24.41
CA ILE A 62 9.72 -15.04 -23.36
C ILE A 62 8.22 -14.99 -23.65
N GLU A 63 7.84 -14.62 -24.88
CA GLU A 63 6.42 -14.58 -25.29
C GLU A 63 5.78 -15.97 -25.22
N LEU A 64 6.50 -17.00 -25.67
CA LEU A 64 6.04 -18.38 -25.64
C LEU A 64 5.84 -18.87 -24.20
N TYR A 65 6.82 -18.65 -23.33
CA TYR A 65 6.78 -19.12 -21.95
C TYR A 65 5.70 -18.40 -21.12
N ASP A 66 5.51 -17.10 -21.33
CA ASP A 66 4.44 -16.34 -20.67
C ASP A 66 3.06 -16.89 -21.02
N LYS A 67 2.83 -17.16 -22.31
CA LYS A 67 1.57 -17.73 -22.78
C LYS A 67 1.26 -19.11 -22.17
N GLU A 68 2.28 -19.95 -21.96
CA GLU A 68 2.10 -21.28 -21.39
C GLU A 68 1.99 -21.29 -19.86
N THR A 69 2.86 -20.54 -19.18
CA THR A 69 3.08 -20.67 -17.73
C THR A 69 2.72 -19.41 -16.94
N GLY A 70 2.71 -18.24 -17.58
CA GLY A 70 2.55 -16.93 -16.96
C GLY A 70 3.80 -16.47 -16.23
N LEU A 71 4.29 -15.28 -16.57
CA LEU A 71 5.36 -14.58 -15.88
C LEU A 71 4.80 -13.54 -14.89
N GLN A 72 5.54 -13.28 -13.81
CA GLN A 72 5.21 -12.16 -12.91
C GLN A 72 5.42 -10.81 -13.58
N TYR A 73 6.30 -10.72 -14.57
CA TYR A 73 6.52 -9.54 -15.39
C TYR A 73 6.93 -10.03 -16.77
N THR A 74 6.25 -9.57 -17.80
CA THR A 74 6.54 -9.97 -19.18
C THR A 74 7.17 -8.79 -19.91
N PRO A 75 8.50 -8.76 -20.04
CA PRO A 75 9.15 -7.71 -20.82
C PRO A 75 8.68 -7.77 -22.27
N LYS A 76 8.41 -6.61 -22.87
CA LYS A 76 7.98 -6.54 -24.28
C LYS A 76 9.12 -6.96 -25.21
N ASP A 77 8.83 -7.24 -26.48
CA ASP A 77 9.84 -7.65 -27.48
C ASP A 77 11.09 -6.75 -27.48
N LYS A 78 10.92 -5.42 -27.58
CA LYS A 78 12.04 -4.46 -27.55
C LYS A 78 12.87 -4.55 -26.28
N GLU A 79 12.22 -4.71 -25.14
CA GLU A 79 12.86 -4.80 -23.83
C GLU A 79 13.60 -6.13 -23.66
N SER A 80 12.97 -7.24 -24.05
CA SER A 80 13.58 -8.57 -24.04
C SER A 80 14.85 -8.60 -24.89
N LYS A 81 14.80 -8.00 -26.09
CA LYS A 81 15.96 -7.87 -26.98
C LYS A 81 17.05 -6.99 -26.39
N PHE A 82 16.68 -5.84 -25.82
CA PHE A 82 17.62 -4.94 -25.16
C PHE A 82 18.35 -5.63 -24.00
N ILE A 83 17.63 -6.40 -23.18
CA ILE A 83 18.24 -7.17 -22.09
C ILE A 83 19.18 -8.25 -22.64
N ALA A 84 18.74 -9.00 -23.67
CA ALA A 84 19.55 -10.04 -24.30
C ALA A 84 20.84 -9.49 -24.93
N GLU A 85 20.77 -8.33 -25.58
CA GLU A 85 21.90 -7.65 -26.23
C GLU A 85 22.97 -7.18 -25.23
N ASN A 86 22.54 -6.72 -24.05
CA ASN A 86 23.43 -6.15 -23.04
C ASN A 86 23.90 -7.14 -21.96
N MET A 87 23.42 -8.38 -22.00
CA MET A 87 23.72 -9.38 -20.99
C MET A 87 25.19 -9.83 -21.08
N PRO A 88 26.00 -9.68 -20.01
CA PRO A 88 27.43 -9.97 -20.09
C PRO A 88 27.78 -11.47 -20.01
N ILE A 89 26.80 -12.31 -19.71
CA ILE A 89 26.89 -13.78 -19.71
C ILE A 89 25.74 -14.35 -20.55
N MET A 90 25.90 -15.55 -21.09
CA MET A 90 24.79 -16.23 -21.76
C MET A 90 23.86 -16.86 -20.71
N LEU A 91 22.57 -16.54 -20.81
CA LEU A 91 21.52 -17.16 -20.00
C LEU A 91 20.95 -18.33 -20.79
N ASP A 92 21.12 -19.53 -20.26
CA ASP A 92 20.67 -20.76 -20.91
C ASP A 92 19.87 -21.60 -19.93
N GLY A 93 19.40 -22.76 -20.35
CA GLY A 93 18.63 -23.60 -19.47
C GLY A 93 18.15 -24.88 -20.10
N GLU A 94 17.60 -25.73 -19.24
CA GLU A 94 16.92 -26.93 -19.68
C GLU A 94 15.64 -26.55 -20.41
N ALA A 95 15.30 -27.33 -21.44
CA ALA A 95 14.02 -27.26 -22.10
C ALA A 95 12.88 -27.45 -21.09
N THR A 96 11.94 -26.52 -21.06
CA THR A 96 10.70 -26.60 -20.28
C THR A 96 9.52 -26.24 -21.17
N GLY A 97 8.47 -27.04 -21.13
CA GLY A 97 7.30 -26.85 -22.00
C GLY A 97 7.29 -27.83 -23.16
N ASP A 98 6.11 -27.99 -23.74
CA ASP A 98 5.85 -28.91 -24.85
C ASP A 98 5.82 -28.19 -26.21
N GLU A 99 5.65 -26.85 -26.23
CA GLU A 99 5.76 -26.05 -27.45
C GLU A 99 7.23 -25.75 -27.83
N GLU A 100 7.48 -25.70 -29.13
CA GLU A 100 8.78 -25.35 -29.69
C GLU A 100 8.72 -23.96 -30.32
N VAL A 101 9.86 -23.27 -30.36
CA VAL A 101 10.01 -22.04 -31.11
C VAL A 101 9.80 -22.27 -32.61
N SER A 102 9.28 -21.24 -33.26
CA SER A 102 8.87 -21.25 -34.66
C SER A 102 9.95 -20.66 -35.58
N GLY A 103 10.62 -19.59 -35.16
CA GLY A 103 11.57 -18.84 -35.99
C GLY A 103 13.02 -19.29 -35.82
N PHE A 104 13.52 -19.24 -34.58
CA PHE A 104 14.96 -19.31 -34.30
C PHE A 104 15.40 -20.70 -33.81
N ARG A 105 15.24 -21.69 -34.70
CA ARG A 105 15.53 -23.10 -34.42
C ARG A 105 16.98 -23.50 -34.75
N ASP A 106 17.44 -24.56 -34.10
CA ASP A 106 18.71 -25.24 -34.38
C ASP A 106 19.94 -24.30 -34.32
N LEU A 107 19.96 -23.40 -33.32
CA LEU A 107 21.07 -22.47 -33.11
C LEU A 107 22.29 -23.21 -32.56
N GLU A 108 23.49 -22.80 -33.01
CA GLU A 108 24.75 -23.48 -32.67
C GLU A 108 25.03 -23.55 -31.16
N ARG A 109 24.64 -22.51 -30.41
CA ARG A 109 24.90 -22.41 -28.96
C ARG A 109 23.70 -22.78 -28.09
N VAL A 110 22.58 -23.22 -28.68
CA VAL A 110 21.35 -23.55 -27.94
C VAL A 110 20.93 -24.98 -28.27
N ASP A 111 21.04 -25.88 -27.30
CA ASP A 111 20.87 -27.33 -27.49
C ASP A 111 19.40 -27.80 -27.67
N THR A 112 18.44 -26.87 -27.71
CA THR A 112 17.01 -27.18 -27.75
C THR A 112 16.21 -26.22 -28.63
N ASN A 113 15.07 -26.69 -29.13
CA ASN A 113 14.06 -25.87 -29.81
C ASN A 113 12.85 -25.55 -28.93
N SER A 114 12.78 -26.09 -27.71
CA SER A 114 11.75 -25.72 -26.73
C SER A 114 12.14 -24.45 -25.95
N ALA A 115 11.16 -23.80 -25.32
CA ALA A 115 11.43 -22.71 -24.40
C ALA A 115 12.31 -23.18 -23.21
N ARG A 116 13.22 -22.34 -22.75
CA ARG A 116 14.09 -22.60 -21.61
C ARG A 116 13.58 -21.83 -20.41
N GLY A 117 12.62 -22.37 -19.68
CA GLY A 117 11.87 -21.65 -18.66
C GLY A 117 12.72 -21.14 -17.50
N GLY A 118 13.79 -21.84 -17.14
CA GLY A 118 14.76 -21.31 -16.17
C GLY A 118 15.41 -20.01 -16.64
N MET A 119 15.76 -19.95 -17.93
CA MET A 119 16.27 -18.73 -18.57
C MET A 119 15.17 -17.66 -18.63
N CYS A 120 13.95 -18.00 -19.08
CA CYS A 120 12.85 -17.04 -19.18
C CYS A 120 12.55 -16.36 -17.84
N LEU A 121 12.54 -17.15 -16.76
CA LEU A 121 12.35 -16.65 -15.39
C LEU A 121 13.48 -15.71 -14.96
N VAL A 122 14.74 -16.06 -15.22
CA VAL A 122 15.89 -15.22 -14.85
C VAL A 122 15.92 -13.92 -15.63
N LEU A 123 15.62 -13.95 -16.93
CA LEU A 123 15.57 -12.75 -17.78
C LEU A 123 14.40 -11.84 -17.36
N ALA A 124 13.20 -12.39 -17.21
CA ALA A 124 11.99 -11.61 -16.96
C ALA A 124 11.74 -11.28 -15.48
N GLU A 125 11.59 -12.30 -14.62
CA GLU A 125 11.29 -12.10 -13.19
C GLU A 125 12.54 -11.74 -12.37
N GLY A 126 13.72 -12.05 -12.89
CA GLY A 126 15.01 -11.68 -12.32
C GLY A 126 15.46 -10.31 -12.79
N ILE A 127 16.03 -10.24 -13.99
CA ILE A 127 16.70 -9.04 -14.49
C ILE A 127 15.72 -7.90 -14.75
N ALA A 128 14.70 -8.13 -15.59
CA ALA A 128 13.76 -7.09 -15.97
C ALA A 128 13.00 -6.54 -14.76
N LEU A 129 12.37 -7.44 -14.00
CA LEU A 129 11.56 -7.07 -12.85
C LEU A 129 12.36 -6.48 -11.69
N LYS A 130 13.60 -6.94 -11.44
CA LYS A 130 14.41 -6.49 -10.29
C LYS A 130 15.50 -5.49 -10.65
N ALA A 131 15.46 -4.89 -11.84
CA ALA A 131 16.47 -3.93 -12.30
C ALA A 131 16.83 -2.84 -11.26
N PRO A 132 15.88 -2.12 -10.62
CA PRO A 132 16.21 -1.10 -9.61
C PRO A 132 16.96 -1.65 -8.40
N LYS A 133 16.62 -2.87 -7.97
CA LYS A 133 17.23 -3.51 -6.81
C LYS A 133 18.63 -4.02 -7.13
N ILE A 134 18.85 -4.53 -8.35
CA ILE A 134 20.14 -5.05 -8.81
C ILE A 134 21.14 -3.92 -9.07
N GLN A 135 20.68 -2.80 -9.61
CA GLN A 135 21.52 -1.62 -9.81
C GLN A 135 22.17 -1.13 -8.50
N ARG A 136 21.49 -1.28 -7.36
CA ARG A 136 22.09 -0.96 -6.04
C ARG A 136 23.26 -1.88 -5.69
N TYR A 137 23.25 -3.14 -6.13
CA TYR A 137 24.34 -4.08 -5.87
C TYR A 137 25.51 -3.86 -6.82
N THR A 138 25.26 -3.61 -8.11
CA THR A 138 26.34 -3.36 -9.10
C THR A 138 27.16 -2.12 -8.74
N ARG A 139 26.52 -1.04 -8.26
CA ARG A 139 27.22 0.18 -7.79
C ARG A 139 28.23 -0.04 -6.66
N ASN A 140 28.18 -1.17 -5.96
CA ASN A 140 29.10 -1.49 -4.87
C ASN A 140 30.24 -2.45 -5.28
N LEU A 141 30.32 -2.83 -6.56
CA LEU A 141 31.33 -3.74 -7.10
C LEU A 141 32.18 -2.99 -8.12
N ASP A 142 33.49 -2.91 -7.91
CA ASP A 142 34.38 -2.15 -8.80
C ASP A 142 34.62 -2.87 -10.14
N GLU A 143 34.49 -4.20 -10.14
CA GLU A 143 34.80 -5.07 -11.27
C GLU A 143 33.63 -5.28 -12.25
N VAL A 144 32.41 -4.93 -11.86
CA VAL A 144 31.19 -5.15 -12.64
C VAL A 144 30.33 -3.91 -12.65
N ASP A 145 30.05 -3.38 -13.84
CA ASP A 145 29.14 -2.27 -14.05
C ASP A 145 28.12 -2.59 -15.15
N TRP A 146 26.84 -2.37 -14.86
CA TRP A 146 25.70 -2.60 -15.77
C TRP A 146 24.97 -1.28 -16.01
N PRO A 147 25.56 -0.34 -16.78
CA PRO A 147 24.99 0.99 -16.97
C PRO A 147 23.63 0.96 -17.69
N TRP A 148 23.42 -0.03 -18.55
CA TRP A 148 22.19 -0.26 -19.31
C TRP A 148 20.97 -0.57 -18.42
N LEU A 149 21.16 -0.97 -17.15
CA LEU A 149 20.04 -1.12 -16.22
C LEU A 149 19.31 0.20 -15.99
N GLN A 150 19.99 1.34 -16.11
CA GLN A 150 19.34 2.65 -15.96
C GLN A 150 18.35 2.90 -17.10
N ASP A 151 18.72 2.59 -18.34
CA ASP A 151 17.85 2.75 -19.51
C ASP A 151 16.60 1.87 -19.43
N LEU A 152 16.76 0.68 -18.82
CA LEU A 152 15.65 -0.23 -18.53
C LEU A 152 14.71 0.34 -17.46
N ILE A 153 15.26 0.93 -16.38
CA ILE A 153 14.48 1.56 -15.31
C ILE A 153 13.74 2.80 -15.80
N ASP A 154 14.38 3.61 -16.64
CA ASP A 154 13.84 4.88 -17.15
C ASP A 154 12.89 4.68 -18.35
N GLY A 155 12.75 3.44 -18.83
CA GLY A 155 11.93 3.11 -20.00
C GLY A 155 12.35 3.88 -21.26
N THR A 156 13.65 4.13 -21.43
CA THR A 156 14.20 4.89 -22.57
C THR A 156 14.46 4.03 -23.81
N ILE A 157 14.19 2.72 -23.70
CA ILE A 157 14.44 1.72 -24.73
C ILE A 157 13.64 2.05 -26.01
N GLY A 158 14.35 2.51 -27.05
CA GLY A 158 13.79 2.74 -28.38
C GLY A 158 13.16 4.12 -28.63
N LYS A 159 13.51 5.15 -27.84
CA LYS A 159 13.03 6.55 -28.04
C LYS A 159 13.69 7.32 -29.20
N ASP A 160 14.51 6.67 -30.04
CA ASP A 160 15.27 7.35 -31.12
C ASP A 160 14.66 7.24 -32.52
N ASP A 161 13.46 6.67 -32.68
CA ASP A 161 12.68 6.76 -33.92
C ASP A 161 11.30 7.33 -33.60
N GLY A 162 11.07 8.57 -34.05
CA GLY A 162 9.86 9.33 -33.77
C GLY A 162 8.59 8.64 -34.27
N ASP A 163 7.79 8.15 -33.33
CA ASP A 163 6.34 8.04 -33.45
C ASP A 163 5.75 8.17 -32.04
N ASP A 164 5.05 9.30 -31.82
CA ASP A 164 4.17 9.49 -30.67
C ASP A 164 3.00 8.51 -30.81
N ALA A 165 3.10 7.39 -30.11
CA ALA A 165 1.95 6.56 -29.77
C ALA A 165 1.98 6.34 -28.25
N ALA A 166 1.26 7.22 -27.54
CA ALA A 166 0.73 6.89 -26.23
C ALA A 166 -0.16 5.66 -26.42
N ASP A 167 0.26 4.51 -25.89
CA ASP A 167 -0.60 3.34 -25.76
C ASP A 167 -0.37 2.69 -24.40
N GLU A 168 -1.42 2.76 -23.58
CA GLU A 168 -1.50 2.21 -22.24
C GLU A 168 -1.55 0.68 -22.33
N GLY A 169 -0.39 0.05 -22.22
CA GLY A 169 -0.27 -1.39 -22.07
C GLY A 169 -0.58 -1.81 -20.63
N GLU A 170 -1.79 -2.33 -20.39
CA GLU A 170 -2.14 -3.09 -19.19
C GLU A 170 -1.17 -4.28 -19.03
N GLY A 171 -0.23 -4.15 -18.10
CA GLY A 171 0.64 -5.20 -17.59
C GLY A 171 0.22 -5.60 -16.19
N ASP A 172 -0.04 -6.89 -16.02
CA ASP A 172 -0.31 -7.58 -14.78
C ASP A 172 1.01 -7.88 -14.03
N ASP A 173 0.96 -7.60 -12.73
CA ASP A 173 1.86 -7.97 -11.63
C ASP A 173 3.39 -7.75 -11.66
N GLY A 174 4.01 -7.99 -10.49
CA GLY A 174 5.46 -8.10 -10.31
C GLY A 174 6.18 -6.86 -9.73
N ASP A 175 6.84 -7.04 -8.59
CA ASP A 175 7.48 -5.99 -7.77
C ASP A 175 8.44 -5.03 -8.52
N GLY A 176 8.04 -3.77 -8.56
CA GLY A 176 8.90 -2.64 -8.88
C GLY A 176 8.09 -1.37 -8.74
N GLU A 177 7.79 -0.94 -7.51
CA GLU A 177 7.37 0.45 -7.32
C GLU A 177 8.60 1.32 -7.57
N VAL A 178 8.67 1.82 -8.80
CA VAL A 178 9.39 3.04 -9.12
C VAL A 178 8.67 4.13 -8.32
N ALA A 179 9.35 4.64 -7.29
CA ALA A 179 9.03 5.97 -6.81
C ALA A 179 9.32 6.91 -7.99
N GLU A 180 8.28 7.54 -8.54
CA GLU A 180 8.46 8.68 -9.44
C GLU A 180 9.26 9.75 -8.67
N GLU A 181 10.56 9.81 -8.90
CA GLU A 181 11.32 11.04 -8.69
C GLU A 181 11.02 11.94 -9.88
N GLY A 182 10.21 12.96 -9.62
CA GLY A 182 9.63 13.84 -10.63
C GLY A 182 10.65 14.50 -11.57
N ALA A 183 10.32 14.46 -12.85
CA ALA A 183 10.60 15.55 -13.77
C ALA A 183 9.25 16.17 -14.13
N ALA A 184 8.90 17.24 -13.42
CA ALA A 184 7.76 18.07 -13.74
C ALA A 184 8.00 18.76 -15.09
N ASP A 185 7.16 18.45 -16.07
CA ASP A 185 6.80 19.37 -17.14
C ASP A 185 5.39 19.00 -17.63
N ASP A 186 4.41 19.23 -16.76
CA ASP A 186 3.01 19.40 -17.16
C ASP A 186 2.46 20.60 -16.40
N GLU A 187 1.84 21.52 -17.14
CA GLU A 187 1.31 22.76 -16.60
C GLU A 187 0.28 22.48 -15.50
N ALA A 188 0.70 22.64 -14.26
CA ALA A 188 -0.13 22.48 -13.08
C ALA A 188 -1.26 23.52 -13.08
N ASP A 189 -2.50 23.03 -13.08
CA ASP A 189 -3.64 23.79 -12.59
C ASP A 189 -3.44 23.99 -11.07
N ASP A 190 -3.09 25.22 -10.68
CA ASP A 190 -2.76 25.69 -9.33
C ASP A 190 -3.98 25.64 -8.38
N THR A 191 -4.54 24.45 -8.15
CA THR A 191 -5.53 24.21 -7.10
C THR A 191 -4.96 23.24 -6.08
N GLU A 192 -4.61 23.76 -4.89
CA GLU A 192 -4.36 22.92 -3.72
C GLU A 192 -5.56 21.96 -3.54
N PRO A 193 -5.33 20.64 -3.37
CA PRO A 193 -6.42 19.70 -3.19
C PRO A 193 -7.27 20.07 -1.98
N ASP A 194 -8.59 20.05 -2.14
CA ASP A 194 -9.55 20.36 -1.07
C ASP A 194 -9.60 19.17 -0.09
N GLY A 195 -8.91 19.28 1.05
CA GLY A 195 -8.94 18.29 2.12
C GLY A 195 -7.58 17.89 2.70
N PRO A 196 -7.55 16.94 3.66
CA PRO A 196 -6.30 16.43 4.20
C PRO A 196 -5.49 15.71 3.11
N PRO A 197 -4.15 15.66 3.25
CA PRO A 197 -3.32 14.91 2.31
C PRO A 197 -3.81 13.47 2.18
N ARG A 198 -3.97 12.99 0.94
CA ARG A 198 -4.29 11.60 0.61
C ARG A 198 -3.24 11.08 -0.35
N VAL A 199 -2.96 9.78 -0.26
CA VAL A 199 -2.06 9.12 -1.20
C VAL A 199 -2.87 8.71 -2.43
N GLU A 200 -2.25 8.76 -3.60
CA GLU A 200 -2.88 8.29 -4.83
C GLU A 200 -3.27 6.80 -4.73
N PRO A 201 -4.51 6.42 -5.14
CA PRO A 201 -4.99 5.05 -5.04
C PRO A 201 -4.22 4.07 -5.93
N ALA A 202 -3.90 2.88 -5.42
CA ALA A 202 -3.26 1.83 -6.21
C ALA A 202 -4.29 0.82 -6.73
N THR A 203 -4.39 0.65 -8.06
CA THR A 203 -5.47 -0.15 -8.68
C THR A 203 -5.22 -1.66 -8.70
N LYS A 204 -4.00 -2.12 -8.44
CA LYS A 204 -3.57 -3.51 -8.69
C LYS A 204 -4.22 -4.56 -7.77
N PHE A 205 -4.48 -4.26 -6.49
CA PHE A 205 -4.85 -5.31 -5.53
C PHE A 205 -6.27 -5.91 -5.72
N LEU A 206 -7.15 -5.22 -6.46
CA LEU A 206 -8.51 -5.69 -6.76
C LEU A 206 -8.65 -6.42 -8.11
N ARG A 207 -7.59 -6.51 -8.93
CA ARG A 207 -7.65 -7.13 -10.26
C ARG A 207 -7.94 -8.63 -10.21
N ASP A 208 -7.38 -9.34 -9.21
CA ASP A 208 -7.53 -10.79 -9.02
C ASP A 208 -8.68 -11.18 -8.08
N LEU A 209 -9.86 -10.59 -8.26
CA LEU A 209 -10.97 -10.93 -7.37
C LEU A 209 -11.54 -12.31 -7.73
N ILE A 210 -11.15 -13.32 -6.95
CA ILE A 210 -11.69 -14.67 -7.04
C ILE A 210 -13.03 -14.74 -6.29
N ALA A 211 -14.03 -15.40 -6.89
CA ALA A 211 -15.31 -15.64 -6.25
C ALA A 211 -15.15 -16.27 -4.85
N GLY A 212 -15.84 -15.70 -3.86
CA GLY A 212 -15.79 -16.15 -2.46
C GLY A 212 -14.74 -15.44 -1.59
N ARG A 213 -13.91 -14.55 -2.15
CA ARG A 213 -13.08 -13.61 -1.37
C ARG A 213 -13.83 -12.28 -1.22
N PRO A 214 -14.18 -11.85 0.00
CA PRO A 214 -14.83 -10.56 0.20
C PRO A 214 -13.85 -9.42 -0.06
N VAL A 215 -14.40 -8.30 -0.54
CA VAL A 215 -13.70 -7.01 -0.58
C VAL A 215 -14.15 -6.23 0.65
N PHE A 216 -13.20 -5.83 1.49
CA PHE A 216 -13.50 -5.11 2.74
C PHE A 216 -13.58 -3.59 2.55
N SER A 217 -12.83 -3.05 1.58
CA SER A 217 -12.91 -1.64 1.18
C SER A 217 -12.41 -1.46 -0.25
N HIS A 218 -12.89 -0.40 -0.91
CA HIS A 218 -12.30 0.08 -2.16
C HIS A 218 -11.03 0.89 -1.90
N GLN A 219 -10.30 1.20 -2.97
CA GLN A 219 -8.97 1.81 -2.90
C GLN A 219 -9.05 3.21 -2.32
N SER A 220 -8.33 3.45 -1.22
CA SER A 220 -8.30 4.73 -0.50
C SER A 220 -9.69 5.36 -0.24
N GLU A 221 -10.73 4.52 -0.11
CA GLU A 221 -12.13 4.93 0.04
C GLU A 221 -12.48 5.28 1.48
N THR A 222 -13.27 6.34 1.67
CA THR A 222 -13.82 6.73 2.97
C THR A 222 -14.64 5.58 3.59
N GLY A 223 -14.44 5.33 4.89
CA GLY A 223 -15.05 4.21 5.62
C GLY A 223 -14.30 2.87 5.49
N GLY A 224 -13.24 2.83 4.68
CA GLY A 224 -12.26 1.74 4.68
C GLY A 224 -11.39 1.73 5.94
N PHE A 225 -10.41 0.82 5.96
CA PHE A 225 -9.52 0.67 7.10
C PHE A 225 -8.70 1.93 7.37
N ARG A 226 -8.79 2.46 8.60
CA ARG A 226 -8.01 3.63 9.02
C ARG A 226 -6.59 3.22 9.38
N LEU A 227 -5.60 3.74 8.67
CA LEU A 227 -4.20 3.44 8.95
C LEU A 227 -3.80 3.99 10.33
N ARG A 228 -3.22 3.11 11.15
CA ARG A 228 -2.52 3.45 12.39
C ARG A 228 -1.12 2.85 12.34
N TYR A 229 -0.10 3.68 12.55
CA TYR A 229 1.26 3.18 12.67
C TYR A 229 1.51 2.62 14.06
N GLY A 230 2.08 1.42 14.14
CA GLY A 230 2.49 0.83 15.40
C GLY A 230 2.75 -0.66 15.31
N ARG A 231 3.16 -1.25 16.43
CA ARG A 231 3.49 -2.68 16.52
C ARG A 231 3.00 -3.23 17.85
N ALA A 232 1.99 -4.09 17.80
CA ALA A 232 1.54 -4.82 18.99
C ALA A 232 2.48 -6.00 19.28
N ARG A 233 2.37 -6.57 20.48
CA ARG A 233 3.24 -7.67 20.95
C ARG A 233 3.14 -8.93 20.09
N ASN A 234 1.98 -9.15 19.46
CA ASN A 234 1.69 -10.29 18.60
C ASN A 234 1.92 -10.02 17.11
N HIS A 235 2.35 -8.82 16.72
CA HIS A 235 2.78 -8.56 15.35
C HIS A 235 4.00 -9.41 15.01
N GLY A 236 3.82 -10.28 14.04
CA GLY A 236 4.89 -10.95 13.31
C GLY A 236 5.37 -10.11 12.13
N PHE A 237 6.21 -10.74 11.31
CA PHE A 237 6.61 -10.21 10.02
C PHE A 237 5.43 -10.22 9.03
N ALA A 238 5.23 -9.15 8.25
CA ALA A 238 4.13 -9.02 7.29
C ALA A 238 2.74 -9.29 7.89
N THR A 239 2.52 -8.79 9.11
CA THR A 239 1.22 -8.88 9.80
C THR A 239 0.61 -7.51 10.01
N ALA A 240 -0.71 -7.48 10.07
CA ALA A 240 -1.46 -6.28 10.37
C ALA A 240 -2.51 -6.52 11.45
N GLY A 241 -2.61 -5.56 12.36
CA GLY A 241 -3.51 -5.60 13.48
C GLY A 241 -4.89 -5.11 13.09
N VAL A 242 -5.91 -5.89 13.44
CA VAL A 242 -7.32 -5.54 13.24
C VAL A 242 -8.06 -5.76 14.55
N HIS A 243 -9.03 -4.90 14.85
CA HIS A 243 -9.83 -5.04 16.05
C HIS A 243 -10.72 -6.30 15.99
N PRO A 244 -10.82 -7.13 17.04
CA PRO A 244 -11.65 -8.35 16.98
C PRO A 244 -13.15 -8.07 16.80
N ALA A 245 -13.66 -6.92 17.24
CA ALA A 245 -15.03 -6.52 16.92
C ALA A 245 -15.25 -6.37 15.41
N THR A 246 -14.29 -5.80 14.68
CA THR A 246 -14.32 -5.73 13.22
C THR A 246 -14.39 -7.12 12.62
N MET A 247 -13.56 -8.06 13.10
CA MET A 247 -13.53 -9.44 12.62
C MET A 247 -14.92 -10.11 12.69
N HIS A 248 -15.62 -9.96 13.83
CA HIS A 248 -16.97 -10.51 14.01
C HIS A 248 -18.03 -9.83 13.14
N LEU A 249 -17.92 -8.51 12.98
CA LEU A 249 -18.91 -7.73 12.24
C LEU A 249 -18.76 -7.84 10.72
N VAL A 250 -17.59 -8.26 10.22
CA VAL A 250 -17.40 -8.68 8.82
C VAL A 250 -17.65 -10.18 8.62
N ASP A 251 -18.65 -10.71 9.34
CA ASP A 251 -19.12 -12.09 9.26
C ASP A 251 -18.04 -13.18 9.48
N ASP A 252 -17.05 -12.88 10.33
CA ASP A 252 -15.94 -13.79 10.66
C ASP A 252 -15.11 -14.21 9.42
N PHE A 253 -15.19 -13.48 8.30
CA PHE A 253 -14.31 -13.69 7.14
C PHE A 253 -12.85 -13.33 7.48
N LEU A 254 -12.68 -12.27 8.27
CA LEU A 254 -11.40 -11.95 8.89
C LEU A 254 -11.27 -12.76 10.18
N ALA A 255 -10.24 -13.60 10.24
CA ALA A 255 -9.90 -14.38 11.41
C ALA A 255 -8.40 -14.23 11.69
N THR A 256 -7.97 -14.68 12.86
CA THR A 256 -6.54 -14.72 13.18
C THR A 256 -5.81 -15.61 12.18
N GLY A 257 -4.81 -15.04 11.51
CA GLY A 257 -4.03 -15.72 10.47
C GLY A 257 -4.64 -15.66 9.07
N THR A 258 -5.83 -15.08 8.88
CA THR A 258 -6.36 -14.80 7.53
C THR A 258 -5.38 -13.90 6.80
N GLN A 259 -4.95 -14.31 5.61
CA GLN A 259 -4.15 -13.46 4.73
C GLN A 259 -5.10 -12.56 3.94
N ILE A 260 -4.94 -11.25 4.10
CA ILE A 260 -5.63 -10.24 3.30
C ILE A 260 -4.69 -9.73 2.22
N LYS A 261 -5.21 -9.47 1.02
CA LYS A 261 -4.52 -8.64 0.02
C LYS A 261 -4.71 -7.17 0.41
N THR A 262 -3.65 -6.39 0.32
CA THR A 262 -3.61 -5.01 0.82
C THR A 262 -3.20 -4.06 -0.29
N GLU A 263 -3.72 -2.84 -0.24
CA GLU A 263 -3.28 -1.76 -1.14
C GLU A 263 -1.87 -1.30 -0.79
N ARG A 264 -1.62 -1.10 0.52
CA ARG A 264 -0.36 -0.63 1.11
C ARG A 264 -0.20 -1.26 2.50
N PRO A 265 1.03 -1.35 3.04
CA PRO A 265 2.33 -1.09 2.40
C PRO A 265 2.92 -2.30 1.68
N GLY A 266 2.18 -3.40 1.54
CA GLY A 266 2.66 -4.59 0.86
C GLY A 266 1.51 -5.27 0.12
N LYS A 267 1.80 -6.36 -0.58
CA LYS A 267 0.79 -7.10 -1.36
C LYS A 267 -0.19 -7.87 -0.49
N ALA A 268 0.27 -8.32 0.68
CA ALA A 268 -0.55 -9.07 1.60
C ALA A 268 -0.08 -8.88 3.04
N ALA A 269 -1.03 -9.04 3.98
CA ALA A 269 -0.74 -9.06 5.40
C ALA A 269 -1.49 -10.22 6.08
N GLY A 270 -0.83 -10.87 7.03
CA GLY A 270 -1.50 -11.79 7.96
C GLY A 270 -2.24 -11.01 9.04
N VAL A 271 -3.52 -11.26 9.21
CA VAL A 271 -4.34 -10.57 10.22
C VAL A 271 -4.05 -11.09 11.62
N VAL A 272 -3.79 -10.18 12.56
CA VAL A 272 -3.64 -10.47 13.99
C VAL A 272 -4.62 -9.63 14.81
N PRO A 273 -5.22 -10.17 15.90
CA PRO A 273 -6.16 -9.43 16.72
C PRO A 273 -5.43 -8.42 17.61
N VAL A 274 -5.91 -7.17 17.62
CA VAL A 274 -5.41 -6.11 18.52
C VAL A 274 -6.62 -5.40 19.12
N ASP A 275 -6.79 -5.50 20.43
CA ASP A 275 -7.96 -5.01 21.18
C ASP A 275 -7.77 -3.62 21.79
N THR A 276 -6.62 -2.98 21.57
CA THR A 276 -6.29 -1.62 22.03
C THR A 276 -6.46 -0.56 20.94
N ILE A 277 -6.87 -0.95 19.74
CA ILE A 277 -7.12 -0.05 18.60
C ILE A 277 -8.63 0.09 18.40
N ASP A 278 -9.06 1.15 17.70
CA ASP A 278 -10.49 1.39 17.50
C ASP A 278 -11.13 0.33 16.61
N GLY A 279 -12.30 -0.15 17.03
CA GLY A 279 -13.17 -1.02 16.27
C GLY A 279 -14.02 -0.29 15.22
N PRO A 280 -15.00 -0.99 14.61
CA PRO A 280 -15.81 -0.43 13.55
C PRO A 280 -16.90 0.51 14.10
N THR A 281 -17.28 1.50 13.30
CA THR A 281 -18.48 2.30 13.55
C THR A 281 -19.64 1.76 12.74
N VAL A 282 -20.73 1.40 13.42
CA VAL A 282 -21.90 0.78 12.80
C VAL A 282 -23.17 1.58 13.04
N ARG A 283 -24.09 1.46 12.09
CA ARG A 283 -25.49 1.82 12.23
C ARG A 283 -26.31 0.56 12.44
N LEU A 284 -27.09 0.53 13.52
CA LEU A 284 -28.00 -0.55 13.85
C LEU A 284 -29.37 -0.33 13.21
N ALA A 285 -30.15 -1.41 13.09
CA ALA A 285 -31.49 -1.37 12.48
C ALA A 285 -32.50 -0.50 13.23
N ASN A 286 -32.23 -0.16 14.51
CA ASN A 286 -33.02 0.80 15.28
C ASN A 286 -32.65 2.27 14.97
N GLY A 287 -31.62 2.52 14.17
CA GLY A 287 -31.12 3.83 13.80
C GLY A 287 -29.91 4.31 14.62
N ASP A 288 -29.54 3.60 15.69
CA ASP A 288 -28.41 3.99 16.54
C ASP A 288 -27.10 3.89 15.77
N VAL A 289 -26.24 4.90 15.90
CA VAL A 289 -24.88 4.92 15.36
C VAL A 289 -23.90 4.91 16.51
N ARG A 290 -22.99 3.93 16.53
CA ARG A 290 -21.96 3.82 17.58
C ARG A 290 -20.75 3.02 17.11
N ARG A 291 -19.61 3.31 17.72
CA ARG A 291 -18.37 2.54 17.58
C ARG A 291 -18.42 1.33 18.52
N ILE A 292 -17.96 0.17 18.06
CA ILE A 292 -17.98 -1.09 18.80
C ILE A 292 -16.54 -1.51 19.10
N ASP A 293 -16.06 -1.19 20.30
CA ASP A 293 -14.70 -1.52 20.76
C ASP A 293 -14.66 -2.76 21.67
N ASP A 294 -15.80 -3.42 21.92
CA ASP A 294 -15.86 -4.68 22.67
C ASP A 294 -16.25 -5.85 21.75
N PRO A 295 -15.41 -6.91 21.64
CA PRO A 295 -15.73 -8.10 20.86
C PRO A 295 -16.98 -8.83 21.35
N ALA A 296 -17.31 -8.78 22.65
CA ALA A 296 -18.53 -9.41 23.16
C ALA A 296 -19.78 -8.65 22.68
N GLU A 297 -19.77 -7.32 22.78
CA GLU A 297 -20.83 -6.48 22.19
C GLU A 297 -21.00 -6.75 20.68
N ALA A 298 -19.90 -6.85 19.93
CA ALA A 298 -19.94 -7.14 18.49
C ALA A 298 -20.76 -8.39 18.15
N LEU A 299 -20.61 -9.48 18.94
CA LEU A 299 -21.38 -10.70 18.76
C LEU A 299 -22.87 -10.53 19.08
N GLU A 300 -23.19 -9.73 20.10
CA GLU A 300 -24.58 -9.44 20.49
C GLU A 300 -25.31 -8.63 19.41
N VAL A 301 -24.64 -7.64 18.83
CA VAL A 301 -25.26 -6.69 17.90
C VAL A 301 -25.16 -7.09 16.43
N ARG A 302 -24.30 -8.07 16.09
CA ARG A 302 -24.03 -8.52 14.69
C ARG A 302 -25.28 -8.62 13.82
N ASN A 303 -26.31 -9.30 14.30
CA ASN A 303 -27.55 -9.54 13.52
C ASN A 303 -28.42 -8.28 13.36
N GLY A 304 -28.16 -7.24 14.15
CA GLY A 304 -28.84 -5.95 14.12
C GLY A 304 -28.08 -4.86 13.38
N VAL A 305 -26.89 -5.14 12.84
CA VAL A 305 -26.12 -4.17 12.06
C VAL A 305 -26.80 -3.96 10.69
N GLU A 306 -27.24 -2.73 10.43
CA GLU A 306 -27.80 -2.32 9.14
C GLU A 306 -26.68 -1.91 8.17
N ARG A 307 -25.66 -1.22 8.68
CA ARG A 307 -24.54 -0.71 7.89
C ARG A 307 -23.28 -0.56 8.72
N ILE A 308 -22.15 -1.00 8.19
CA ILE A 308 -20.83 -0.59 8.68
C ILE A 308 -20.49 0.74 7.98
N ILE A 309 -20.36 1.81 8.76
CA ILE A 309 -20.03 3.15 8.26
C ILE A 309 -18.52 3.26 8.07
N ASP A 310 -17.79 2.68 9.01
CA ASP A 310 -16.35 2.65 9.05
C ASP A 310 -15.91 1.31 9.65
N ILE A 311 -14.93 0.66 9.02
CA ILE A 311 -14.50 -0.69 9.38
C ILE A 311 -13.54 -0.74 10.60
N GLY A 312 -13.03 0.41 11.05
CA GLY A 312 -12.10 0.52 12.17
C GLY A 312 -10.64 0.69 11.77
N GLU A 313 -9.77 0.62 12.76
CA GLU A 313 -8.33 0.82 12.58
C GLU A 313 -7.60 -0.41 12.02
N TYR A 314 -6.51 -0.12 11.32
CA TYR A 314 -5.58 -1.06 10.71
C TYR A 314 -4.16 -0.74 11.15
N LEU A 315 -3.66 -1.53 12.09
CA LEU A 315 -2.38 -1.31 12.76
C LEU A 315 -1.23 -1.94 11.99
N VAL A 316 -0.36 -1.11 11.41
CA VAL A 316 0.76 -1.53 10.57
C VAL A 316 2.08 -1.06 11.15
N ASN A 317 3.05 -1.98 11.18
CA ASN A 317 4.40 -1.66 11.59
C ASN A 317 5.09 -0.77 10.54
N TYR A 318 5.71 0.32 10.97
CA TYR A 318 6.55 1.19 10.12
C TYR A 318 7.57 0.40 9.30
N GLY A 319 8.16 -0.66 9.86
CA GLY A 319 9.12 -1.51 9.16
C GLY A 319 8.60 -2.11 7.85
N GLU A 320 7.29 -2.35 7.73
CA GLU A 320 6.67 -2.87 6.51
C GLU A 320 6.73 -1.85 5.37
N PHE A 321 6.58 -0.55 5.66
CA PHE A 321 6.75 0.51 4.65
C PHE A 321 8.20 0.61 4.19
N VAL A 322 9.15 0.54 5.12
CA VAL A 322 10.59 0.59 4.81
C VAL A 322 11.02 -0.61 3.96
N GLU A 323 10.58 -1.81 4.33
CA GLU A 323 10.96 -3.04 3.63
C GLU A 323 10.41 -3.11 2.21
N ASN A 324 9.14 -2.71 2.03
CA ASN A 324 8.50 -2.67 0.73
C ASN A 324 8.81 -1.39 -0.05
N ASN A 325 9.62 -0.47 0.52
CA ASN A 325 10.03 0.79 -0.10
C ASN A 325 8.85 1.68 -0.55
N HIS A 326 7.75 1.67 0.21
CA HIS A 326 6.62 2.57 -0.03
C HIS A 326 6.77 3.88 0.76
N PRO A 327 6.37 5.02 0.18
CA PRO A 327 6.20 6.26 0.92
C PRO A 327 5.22 6.08 2.09
N LEU A 328 5.46 6.79 3.19
CA LEU A 328 4.52 6.80 4.30
C LEU A 328 3.21 7.46 3.87
N ALA A 329 2.11 6.80 4.21
CA ALA A 329 0.78 7.36 4.06
C ALA A 329 0.41 8.15 5.32
N PRO A 330 -0.42 9.20 5.19
CA PRO A 330 -0.96 9.91 6.35
C PRO A 330 -1.68 8.94 7.28
N ALA A 331 -1.30 8.94 8.56
CA ALA A 331 -1.92 8.12 9.58
C ALA A 331 -3.06 8.88 10.27
N SER A 332 -3.93 8.11 10.92
CA SER A 332 -4.94 8.65 11.82
C SER A 332 -4.30 9.38 13.00
N TYR A 333 -4.95 10.43 13.48
CA TYR A 333 -4.52 11.12 14.70
C TYR A 333 -4.88 10.27 15.92
N THR A 334 -3.87 9.65 16.54
CA THR A 334 -4.05 8.63 17.59
C THR A 334 -3.61 9.13 18.95
N TYR A 335 -3.94 8.36 20.00
CA TYR A 335 -3.57 8.68 21.38
C TYR A 335 -2.05 8.88 21.55
N GLU A 336 -1.23 8.04 20.90
CA GLU A 336 0.23 8.13 21.01
C GLU A 336 0.79 9.39 20.36
N TRP A 337 0.14 9.91 19.32
CA TRP A 337 0.49 11.21 18.75
C TRP A 337 -0.02 12.33 19.64
N TRP A 338 -1.29 12.29 20.05
CA TRP A 338 -1.88 13.32 20.91
C TRP A 338 -1.10 13.58 22.20
N ILE A 339 -0.57 12.53 22.82
CA ILE A 339 0.29 12.67 24.00
C ILE A 339 1.52 13.54 23.73
N GLN A 340 2.15 13.40 22.55
CA GLN A 340 3.32 14.19 22.18
C GLN A 340 2.93 15.63 21.90
N ASP A 341 1.79 15.87 21.25
CA ASP A 341 1.28 17.21 21.02
C ASP A 341 0.90 17.91 22.33
N LEU A 342 0.32 17.17 23.28
CA LEU A 342 0.01 17.67 24.62
C LEU A 342 1.28 18.03 25.42
N GLU A 343 2.31 17.19 25.35
CA GLU A 343 3.62 17.48 25.97
C GLU A 343 4.28 18.70 25.32
N ALA A 344 4.24 18.80 23.99
CA ALA A 344 4.77 19.94 23.24
C ALA A 344 4.02 21.25 23.54
N ALA A 345 2.73 21.16 23.85
CA ALA A 345 1.91 22.28 24.32
C ALA A 345 2.23 22.70 25.77
N GLY A 346 3.11 21.97 26.45
CA GLY A 346 3.64 22.33 27.77
C GLY A 346 2.95 21.66 28.95
N ALA A 347 2.12 20.64 28.71
CA ALA A 347 1.58 19.83 29.79
C ALA A 347 2.64 18.91 30.40
N ASP A 348 2.62 18.77 31.72
CA ASP A 348 3.44 17.75 32.40
C ASP A 348 2.75 16.38 32.31
N VAL A 349 2.91 15.75 31.13
CA VAL A 349 2.30 14.45 30.83
C VAL A 349 2.74 13.38 31.84
N GLN A 350 3.98 13.45 32.35
CA GLN A 350 4.45 12.50 33.34
C GLN A 350 3.69 12.65 34.67
N ALA A 351 3.53 13.88 35.16
CA ALA A 351 2.72 14.14 36.35
C ALA A 351 1.26 13.74 36.15
N MET A 352 0.71 13.94 34.96
CA MET A 352 -0.65 13.49 34.62
C MET A 352 -0.78 11.97 34.63
N ARG A 353 0.21 11.23 34.09
CA ARG A 353 0.24 9.76 34.15
C ARG A 353 0.35 9.22 35.57
N ASP A 354 1.07 9.91 36.43
CA ASP A 354 1.28 9.50 37.82
C ASP A 354 0.06 9.83 38.71
N ALA A 355 -0.89 10.64 38.22
CA ALA A 355 -2.10 11.00 38.93
C ALA A 355 -3.18 9.91 38.81
N VAL A 356 -3.60 9.35 39.95
CA VAL A 356 -4.60 8.25 40.03
C VAL A 356 -5.96 8.62 39.42
N GLU A 357 -6.30 9.90 39.41
CA GLU A 357 -7.60 10.43 38.96
C GLU A 357 -7.62 10.72 37.44
N VAL A 358 -6.49 10.54 36.76
CA VAL A 358 -6.32 10.86 35.35
C VAL A 358 -6.10 9.58 34.56
N ASP A 359 -7.05 9.29 33.68
CA ASP A 359 -6.85 8.35 32.58
C ASP A 359 -6.60 9.18 31.32
N LEU A 360 -5.36 9.15 30.81
CA LEU A 360 -5.00 9.88 29.61
C LEU A 360 -5.49 9.19 28.34
N GLU A 361 -5.70 7.87 28.37
CA GLU A 361 -6.13 7.08 27.21
C GLU A 361 -7.65 7.08 27.09
N ASP A 362 -8.35 7.06 28.24
CA ASP A 362 -9.81 7.09 28.31
C ASP A 362 -10.36 8.28 29.14
N PRO A 363 -10.05 9.55 28.78
CA PRO A 363 -10.54 10.69 29.54
C PRO A 363 -12.05 10.89 29.36
N SER A 364 -12.65 11.62 30.30
CA SER A 364 -14.00 12.18 30.11
C SER A 364 -13.98 13.34 29.11
N ALA A 365 -15.14 13.65 28.52
CA ALA A 365 -15.27 14.77 27.59
C ALA A 365 -14.90 16.11 28.25
N GLU A 366 -15.26 16.29 29.52
CA GLU A 366 -14.90 17.48 30.31
C GLU A 366 -13.39 17.58 30.51
N GLN A 367 -12.72 16.48 30.85
CA GLN A 367 -11.26 16.45 31.01
C GLN A 367 -10.55 16.77 29.69
N ALA A 368 -10.97 16.14 28.59
CA ALA A 368 -10.40 16.36 27.27
C ALA A 368 -10.53 17.82 26.82
N LEU A 369 -11.71 18.43 27.00
CA LEU A 369 -11.96 19.85 26.68
C LEU A 369 -11.14 20.79 27.56
N ARG A 370 -11.03 20.48 28.86
CA ARG A 370 -10.22 21.26 29.80
C ARG A 370 -8.75 21.25 29.38
N TRP A 371 -8.17 20.09 29.08
CA TRP A 371 -6.78 19.99 28.67
C TRP A 371 -6.50 20.70 27.35
N ALA A 372 -7.37 20.53 26.34
CA ALA A 372 -7.26 21.27 25.08
C ALA A 372 -7.26 22.79 25.30
N THR A 373 -8.13 23.30 26.17
CA THR A 373 -8.23 24.75 26.42
C THR A 373 -7.10 25.28 27.30
N GLU A 374 -6.70 24.54 28.34
CA GLU A 374 -5.68 24.94 29.31
C GLU A 374 -4.29 25.00 28.67
N TYR A 375 -3.98 24.01 27.84
CA TYR A 375 -2.66 23.87 27.22
C TYR A 375 -2.61 24.42 25.79
N ASP A 376 -3.72 24.84 25.19
CA ASP A 376 -3.81 25.16 23.75
C ASP A 376 -3.36 23.98 22.87
N ALA A 377 -3.76 22.78 23.28
CA ALA A 377 -3.44 21.52 22.62
C ALA A 377 -4.61 21.02 21.76
N PRO A 378 -4.36 20.17 20.75
CA PRO A 378 -5.44 19.52 20.01
C PRO A 378 -6.36 18.70 20.94
N LEU A 379 -7.63 18.57 20.54
CA LEU A 379 -8.59 17.75 21.26
C LEU A 379 -8.15 16.28 21.27
N HIS A 380 -8.46 15.57 22.36
CA HIS A 380 -8.17 14.14 22.48
C HIS A 380 -8.82 13.35 21.31
N PRO A 381 -8.13 12.37 20.71
CA PRO A 381 -8.60 11.65 19.53
C PRO A 381 -9.91 10.88 19.75
N LYS A 382 -10.16 10.37 20.97
CA LYS A 382 -11.46 9.78 21.37
C LYS A 382 -12.67 10.67 21.06
N TYR A 383 -12.49 11.99 21.09
CA TYR A 383 -13.54 12.99 20.85
C TYR A 383 -13.35 13.74 19.52
N THR A 384 -12.43 13.26 18.67
CA THR A 384 -12.16 13.82 17.34
C THR A 384 -12.80 12.93 16.29
N TYR A 385 -14.01 13.28 15.86
CA TYR A 385 -14.75 12.54 14.84
C TYR A 385 -14.13 12.72 13.44
N LEU A 386 -14.60 11.92 12.48
CA LEU A 386 -14.17 11.93 11.07
C LEU A 386 -14.71 13.15 10.32
N TRP A 387 -14.43 14.36 10.81
CA TRP A 387 -14.90 15.61 10.23
C TRP A 387 -14.42 15.84 8.79
N HIS A 388 -13.32 15.20 8.39
CA HIS A 388 -12.77 15.26 7.03
C HIS A 388 -13.59 14.47 6.00
N ASP A 389 -14.53 13.62 6.43
CA ASP A 389 -15.45 12.90 5.55
C ASP A 389 -16.78 13.65 5.36
N ALA A 390 -16.99 14.75 6.07
CA ALA A 390 -18.16 15.61 5.93
C ALA A 390 -17.83 16.84 5.09
N SER A 391 -18.75 17.22 4.20
CA SER A 391 -18.62 18.50 3.50
C SER A 391 -18.85 19.68 4.47
N VAL A 392 -18.33 20.85 4.12
CA VAL A 392 -18.58 22.08 4.89
C VAL A 392 -20.09 22.38 4.98
N ASP A 393 -20.84 22.07 3.92
CA ASP A 393 -22.30 22.25 3.88
C ASP A 393 -23.01 21.30 4.85
N ASP A 394 -22.59 20.03 4.91
CA ASP A 394 -23.13 19.05 5.88
C ASP A 394 -22.83 19.48 7.32
N PHE A 395 -21.61 19.97 7.57
CA PHE A 395 -21.23 20.50 8.88
C PHE A 395 -22.11 21.70 9.27
N CYS A 396 -22.32 22.65 8.35
CA CYS A 396 -23.17 23.81 8.62
C CYS A 396 -24.62 23.40 8.89
N ALA A 397 -25.16 22.44 8.13
CA ALA A 397 -26.49 21.91 8.35
C ALA A 397 -26.63 21.23 9.73
N LEU A 398 -25.60 20.48 10.16
CA LEU A 398 -25.55 19.90 11.50
C LEU A 398 -25.50 20.99 12.58
N ALA A 399 -24.68 22.02 12.39
CA ALA A 399 -24.56 23.13 13.33
C ALA A 399 -25.89 23.88 13.50
N ASP A 400 -26.60 24.15 12.41
CA ASP A 400 -27.93 24.76 12.43
C ASP A 400 -28.94 23.86 13.16
N ALA A 401 -28.95 22.55 12.86
CA ALA A 401 -29.83 21.59 13.52
C ALA A 401 -29.56 21.51 15.04
N VAL A 402 -28.30 21.55 15.45
CA VAL A 402 -27.90 21.54 16.87
C VAL A 402 -28.27 22.85 17.55
N ALA A 403 -28.14 24.00 16.87
CA ALA A 403 -28.54 25.30 17.41
C ALA A 403 -30.06 25.40 17.63
N GLU A 404 -30.85 24.68 16.84
CA GLU A 404 -32.31 24.58 16.95
C GLU A 404 -32.77 23.42 17.86
N ALA A 405 -31.84 22.61 18.38
CA ALA A 405 -32.16 21.43 19.16
C ALA A 405 -32.58 21.75 20.61
N GLU A 406 -33.37 20.85 21.19
CA GLU A 406 -33.81 20.94 22.58
C GLU A 406 -33.25 19.77 23.38
N VAL A 407 -32.72 20.05 24.58
CA VAL A 407 -32.30 19.00 25.51
C VAL A 407 -33.52 18.54 26.30
N VAL A 408 -33.87 17.26 26.17
CA VAL A 408 -34.99 16.64 26.86
C VAL A 408 -34.46 15.67 27.91
N HIS A 409 -34.93 15.78 29.15
CA HIS A 409 -34.63 14.81 30.20
C HIS A 409 -35.76 13.78 30.27
N GLY A 410 -35.45 12.50 30.14
CA GLY A 410 -36.44 11.42 30.27
C GLY A 410 -36.96 11.30 31.71
N ASP A 411 -38.25 11.59 31.92
CA ASP A 411 -38.90 11.48 33.23
C ASP A 411 -39.07 10.01 33.67
N GLY A 412 -38.39 9.63 34.76
CA GLY A 412 -38.42 8.27 35.31
C GLY A 412 -38.06 8.15 36.80
N ALA A 413 -38.80 8.84 37.67
CA ALA A 413 -38.91 8.66 39.13
C ALA A 413 -37.77 9.12 40.08
N MET A 414 -38.15 10.10 40.91
CA MET A 414 -37.68 10.45 42.27
C MET A 414 -36.25 10.98 42.47
N ALA A 415 -36.19 12.31 42.62
CA ALA A 415 -35.21 13.11 43.36
C ALA A 415 -33.73 12.80 43.10
N GLN A 416 -33.10 13.62 42.24
CA GLN A 416 -31.66 13.77 42.21
C GLN A 416 -31.24 15.23 42.41
N SER A 417 -30.15 15.38 43.14
CA SER A 417 -29.46 16.61 43.54
C SER A 417 -29.05 17.48 42.33
N PRO A 418 -28.69 18.77 42.55
CA PRO A 418 -28.38 19.72 41.48
C PRO A 418 -27.21 19.32 40.56
N GLU A 419 -26.43 18.30 40.91
CA GLU A 419 -25.33 17.75 40.10
C GLU A 419 -25.79 16.76 39.01
N ALA A 420 -27.05 16.32 39.01
CA ALA A 420 -27.59 15.41 37.99
C ALA A 420 -28.15 16.12 36.74
N ALA A 421 -28.00 17.45 36.64
CA ALA A 421 -28.61 18.26 35.57
C ALA A 421 -27.89 18.22 34.21
N ALA A 422 -26.88 17.35 34.02
CA ALA A 422 -26.01 17.39 32.83
C ALA A 422 -26.30 16.34 31.75
N VAL A 423 -27.23 15.40 31.96
CA VAL A 423 -27.48 14.30 31.00
C VAL A 423 -28.94 14.35 30.55
N GLY A 424 -29.16 14.87 29.35
CA GLY A 424 -30.44 14.83 28.64
C GLY A 424 -30.21 14.49 27.17
N ASP A 425 -31.22 13.95 26.50
CA ASP A 425 -31.15 13.62 25.09
C ASP A 425 -31.28 14.91 24.27
N LEU A 426 -30.30 15.18 23.40
CA LEU A 426 -30.39 16.30 22.47
C LEU A 426 -31.33 15.91 21.31
N VAL A 427 -32.54 16.46 21.31
CA VAL A 427 -33.54 16.20 20.28
C VAL A 427 -33.39 17.23 19.16
N LEU A 428 -32.97 16.75 17.99
CA LEU A 428 -32.87 17.58 16.78
C LEU A 428 -34.28 17.84 16.18
N PRO A 429 -34.52 19.02 15.59
CA PRO A 429 -35.76 19.28 14.87
C PRO A 429 -35.90 18.33 13.68
N GLY A 430 -37.09 17.71 13.52
CA GLY A 430 -37.37 16.83 12.39
C GLY A 430 -37.23 17.57 11.05
N PRO A 431 -36.93 16.88 9.93
CA PRO A 431 -36.69 17.54 8.65
C PRO A 431 -37.94 18.30 8.19
N SER A 432 -37.91 19.63 8.33
CA SER A 432 -38.98 20.47 7.84
C SER A 432 -38.90 20.51 6.31
N ARG A 433 -39.96 20.04 5.63
CA ARG A 433 -40.15 20.24 4.18
C ARG A 433 -40.43 21.72 3.90
N SER A 434 -39.46 22.59 4.10
CA SER A 434 -39.51 23.95 3.56
C SER A 434 -38.11 24.49 3.37
N ALA A 435 -37.67 24.50 2.11
CA ALA A 435 -36.53 25.27 1.66
C ALA A 435 -36.63 26.72 2.16
N ARG A 436 -35.72 27.16 3.04
CA ARG A 436 -35.49 28.58 3.31
C ARG A 436 -34.02 28.89 3.54
N ARG A 437 -33.48 29.59 2.54
CA ARG A 437 -32.41 30.61 2.56
C ARG A 437 -31.10 30.24 3.28
N TRP A 438 -30.20 29.73 2.46
CA TRP A 438 -28.76 29.82 2.61
C TRP A 438 -28.33 31.26 2.93
N SER A 439 -27.76 31.46 4.11
CA SER A 439 -26.86 32.59 4.40
C SER A 439 -25.46 32.02 4.51
N PRO A 440 -24.45 32.58 3.83
CA PRO A 440 -23.09 32.06 3.93
C PRO A 440 -22.53 32.34 5.32
N CYS A 441 -22.20 31.28 6.07
CA CYS A 441 -21.61 31.36 7.42
C CYS A 441 -20.22 32.01 7.46
N LEU A 442 -19.59 32.30 6.32
CA LEU A 442 -18.27 32.93 6.25
C LEU A 442 -18.36 34.36 5.74
N SER A 443 -18.77 35.28 6.61
CA SER A 443 -18.54 36.72 6.41
C SER A 443 -18.19 37.44 7.71
N ASN A 444 -17.10 37.02 8.36
CA ASN A 444 -16.20 37.92 9.09
C ASN A 444 -15.07 37.15 9.80
N THR A 445 -13.90 37.09 9.18
CA THR A 445 -12.64 36.98 9.93
C THR A 445 -11.56 37.78 9.19
N PRO A 446 -10.90 38.76 9.84
CA PRO A 446 -9.83 39.52 9.22
C PRO A 446 -8.57 38.64 9.14
N ARG A 447 -7.97 38.56 7.94
CA ARG A 447 -6.70 37.88 7.68
C ARG A 447 -5.63 38.25 8.74
N PRO A 448 -4.95 37.28 9.38
CA PRO A 448 -3.80 37.60 10.19
C PRO A 448 -2.67 38.12 9.29
N ARG A 449 -2.03 39.22 9.70
CA ARG A 449 -0.83 39.74 9.05
C ARG A 449 0.30 38.74 9.27
N ARG A 450 0.81 38.16 8.17
CA ARG A 450 2.09 37.43 8.14
C ARG A 450 3.18 38.28 8.79
N ARG A 451 3.94 37.67 9.70
CA ARG A 451 5.34 37.99 9.98
C ARG A 451 6.15 36.73 9.83
#